data_AF-A0A372LW67-F1
#
_entry.id   AF-A0A372LW67-F1
#
_cell.length_a   1.000
_cell.length_b   1.000
_cell.length_c   1.000
_cell.angle_alpha   90.00
_cell.angle_beta   90.00
_cell.angle_gamma   90.00
#
_symmetry.space_group_name_H-M   'P 1'
#
loop_
_entity.id
_entity.type
_entity.pdbx_description
1 polymer ?
#
loop_
_entity_poly.entity_id
_entity_poly.type
_entity_poly.pdbx_seq_one_letter_code
_entity_poly.pdbx_strand_id
1 'polypeptide(L)' 'MRLREATHELTRQLEQYRTWELRFLASPVDSAIRAQFERTARELCALTGARCGREAVLAAERYLRATADGRSARHPGA' A
#
# COMPACT_ATOMS: atom_id res chain seq x y z
N MET A 1 10.76 -8.89 -11.47
CA MET A 1 9.77 -7.81 -11.61
C MET A 1 10.47 -6.59 -12.19
N ARG A 2 9.97 -5.98 -13.27
CA ARG A 2 10.56 -4.73 -13.81
C ARG A 2 10.08 -3.53 -12.99
N LEU A 3 10.87 -2.47 -12.88
CA LEU A 3 10.58 -1.29 -12.03
C LEU A 3 9.17 -0.70 -12.28
N ARG A 4 8.74 -0.62 -13.55
CA ARG A 4 7.42 -0.10 -13.94
C ARG A 4 6.26 -0.99 -13.47
N GLU A 5 6.47 -2.31 -13.46
CA GLU A 5 5.47 -3.26 -12.93
C GLU A 5 5.35 -3.11 -11.41
N ALA A 6 6.50 -2.94 -10.72
CA ALA A 6 6.53 -2.72 -9.28
C ALA A 6 5.82 -1.42 -8.87
N THR A 7 6.04 -0.32 -9.60
CA THR A 7 5.32 0.94 -9.32
C THR A 7 3.82 0.82 -9.60
N HIS A 8 3.42 0.12 -10.66
CA HIS A 8 2.01 -0.02 -11.02
C HIS A 8 1.25 -0.86 -9.98
N GLU A 9 1.82 -1.98 -9.56
CA GLU A 9 1.22 -2.82 -8.51
C GLU A 9 1.14 -2.07 -7.18
N LEU A 10 2.20 -1.34 -6.81
CA LEU A 10 2.20 -0.58 -5.56
C LEU A 10 1.17 0.57 -5.57
N THR A 11 1.02 1.28 -6.69
CA THR A 11 -0.02 2.30 -6.85
C THR A 11 -1.42 1.70 -6.71
N ARG A 12 -1.69 0.59 -7.41
CA ARG A 12 -2.99 -0.10 -7.35
C ARG A 12 -3.35 -0.55 -5.94
N GLN A 13 -2.38 -1.11 -5.21
CA GLN A 13 -2.60 -1.56 -3.85
C GLN A 13 -2.78 -0.39 -2.87
N LEU A 14 -2.06 0.70 -3.08
CA LEU A 14 -2.22 1.91 -2.28
C LEU A 14 -3.62 2.53 -2.45
N GLU A 15 -4.13 2.59 -3.68
CA GLU A 15 -5.49 3.06 -3.97
C GLU A 15 -6.55 2.14 -3.34
N GLN A 16 -6.35 0.82 -3.44
CA GLN A 16 -7.27 -0.15 -2.84
C GLN A 16 -7.28 -0.02 -1.32
N TYR A 17 -6.11 0.08 -0.67
CA TYR A 17 -5.99 0.31 0.78
C TYR A 17 -6.77 1.56 1.19
N ARG A 18 -6.53 2.71 0.55
CA ARG A 18 -7.20 3.98 0.89
C ARG A 18 -8.72 3.90 0.71
N THR A 19 -9.18 3.20 -0.33
CA THR A 19 -10.62 3.02 -0.56
C THR A 19 -11.26 2.20 0.57
N TRP A 20 -10.58 1.14 1.03
CA TRP A 20 -11.08 0.33 2.14
C TRP A 20 -10.93 0.99 3.51
N GLU A 21 -9.90 1.83 3.69
CA GLU A 21 -9.74 2.66 4.87
C GLU A 21 -10.93 3.62 5.03
N LEU A 22 -11.31 4.33 3.96
CA LEU A 22 -12.49 5.20 3.97
C LEU A 22 -13.79 4.43 4.30
N ARG A 23 -13.96 3.22 3.74
CA ARG A 23 -15.13 2.38 4.05
C ARG A 23 -15.13 1.88 5.50
N PHE A 24 -13.98 1.47 6.03
CA PHE A 24 -13.84 1.02 7.40
C PHE A 24 -14.11 2.15 8.39
N LEU A 25 -13.63 3.36 8.11
CA LEU A 25 -13.94 4.55 8.90
C LEU A 25 -15.43 4.90 8.88
N ALA A 26 -16.13 4.67 7.76
CA ALA A 26 -17.56 4.90 7.65
C ALA A 26 -18.42 3.84 8.37
N SER A 27 -17.96 2.58 8.42
CA SER A 27 -18.68 1.49 9.09
C SER A 27 -17.71 0.48 9.72
N PRO A 28 -17.17 0.78 10.92
CA PRO A 28 -16.14 -0.05 11.55
C PRO A 28 -16.67 -1.36 12.14
N VAL A 29 -17.97 -1.46 12.39
CA VAL A 29 -18.63 -2.65 12.96
C VAL A 29 -18.99 -3.69 11.89
N ASP A 30 -18.93 -3.34 10.60
CA ASP A 30 -19.14 -4.27 9.51
C ASP A 30 -17.90 -5.19 9.37
N SER A 31 -18.08 -6.46 9.70
CA SER A 31 -17.01 -7.46 9.68
C SER A 31 -16.46 -7.72 8.28
N ALA A 32 -17.26 -7.58 7.22
CA ALA A 32 -16.81 -7.78 5.85
C ALA A 32 -15.91 -6.62 5.40
N ILE A 33 -16.30 -5.39 5.74
CA ILE A 33 -15.47 -4.19 5.51
C ILE A 33 -14.16 -4.29 6.29
N ARG A 34 -14.22 -4.68 7.57
CA ARG A 34 -13.03 -4.87 8.40
C ARG A 34 -12.08 -5.93 7.82
N ALA A 35 -12.59 -7.10 7.47
CA ALA A 35 -11.78 -8.18 6.90
C ALA A 35 -11.08 -7.75 5.61
N GLN A 36 -11.77 -6.97 4.78
CA GLN A 36 -11.24 -6.48 3.52
C GLN A 36 -10.21 -5.37 3.70
N PHE A 37 -10.44 -4.44 4.62
CA PHE A 37 -9.44 -3.45 5.02
C PHE A 37 -8.16 -4.14 5.53
N GLU A 38 -8.30 -5.09 6.46
CA GLU A 38 -7.17 -5.86 6.98
C GLU A 38 -6.44 -6.66 5.88
N ARG A 39 -7.16 -7.22 4.91
CA ARG A 39 -6.56 -7.91 3.75
C ARG A 39 -5.68 -6.96 2.94
N THR A 40 -6.20 -5.79 2.59
CA THR A 40 -5.44 -4.81 1.81
C THR A 40 -4.24 -4.25 2.59
N ALA A 41 -4.37 -4.09 3.90
CA ALA A 41 -3.26 -3.73 4.77
C ALA A 41 -2.16 -4.82 4.75
N ARG A 42 -2.53 -6.11 4.84
CA ARG A 42 -1.58 -7.22 4.76
C ARG A 42 -0.87 -7.28 3.41
N GLU A 43 -1.60 -7.11 2.30
CA GLU A 43 -1.04 -7.09 0.95
C GLU A 43 -0.03 -5.95 0.77
N LEU A 44 -0.37 -4.75 1.22
CA LEU A 44 0.52 -3.60 1.16
C LEU A 44 1.76 -3.76 2.08
N CYS A 45 1.59 -4.36 3.25
CA CYS A 45 2.73 -4.69 4.15
C CYS A 45 3.69 -5.67 3.48
N ALA A 46 3.17 -6.73 2.84
CA ALA A 46 4.00 -7.71 2.14
C ALA A 46 4.80 -7.08 0.98
N LEU A 47 4.17 -6.16 0.24
CA LEU A 47 4.84 -5.44 -0.85
C LEU A 47 5.88 -4.43 -0.40
N THR A 48 5.83 -3.97 0.85
CA THR A 48 6.69 -2.88 1.34
C THR A 48 7.70 -3.34 2.40
N GLY A 49 7.56 -4.57 2.91
CA GLY A 49 8.31 -5.08 4.07
C GLY A 49 7.96 -4.39 5.40
N ALA A 50 6.89 -3.61 5.44
CA ALA A 50 6.47 -2.87 6.62
C ALA A 50 5.70 -3.74 7.64
N ARG A 51 5.69 -3.34 8.92
CA ARG A 51 5.04 -4.13 9.98
C ARG A 51 3.56 -3.81 10.16
N CYS A 52 3.11 -2.67 9.64
CA CYS A 52 1.71 -2.26 9.70
C CYS A 52 1.32 -1.40 8.48
N GLY A 53 0.01 -1.28 8.23
CA GLY A 53 -0.53 -0.56 7.07
C GLY A 53 -0.05 0.89 6.98
N ARG A 54 0.07 1.59 8.11
CA ARG A 54 0.60 2.96 8.16
C ARG A 54 2.06 3.05 7.70
N GLU A 55 2.93 2.18 8.21
CA GLU A 55 4.34 2.12 7.77
C GLU A 55 4.41 1.76 6.27
N ALA A 56 3.53 0.87 5.82
CA ALA A 56 3.45 0.41 4.43
C ALA A 56 3.09 1.56 3.47
N VAL A 57 2.06 2.36 3.81
CA VAL A 57 1.66 3.56 3.04
C VAL A 57 2.83 4.54 2.93
N LEU A 58 3.50 4.85 4.05
CA LEU A 58 4.63 5.78 4.04
C LEU A 58 5.82 5.25 3.23
N ALA A 59 6.08 3.95 3.24
CA ALA A 59 7.11 3.33 2.41
C ALA A 59 6.75 3.39 0.92
N ALA A 60 5.49 3.08 0.58
CA ALA A 60 4.98 3.13 -0.78
C ALA A 60 5.03 4.54 -1.37
N GLU A 61 4.54 5.55 -0.65
CA GLU A 61 4.55 6.94 -1.08
C GLU A 61 5.97 7.46 -1.32
N ARG A 62 6.90 7.15 -0.40
CA ARG A 62 8.32 7.53 -0.55
C ARG A 62 8.94 6.90 -1.79
N TYR A 63 8.67 5.62 -2.03
CA TYR A 63 9.17 4.93 -3.22
C TYR A 63 8.60 5.52 -4.51
N LEU A 64 7.28 5.66 -4.60
CA LEU A 64 6.60 6.22 -5.77
C LEU A 64 7.09 7.64 -6.07
N ARG A 65 7.26 8.48 -5.04
CA ARG A 65 7.83 9.82 -5.18
C ARG A 65 9.28 9.80 -5.64
N ALA A 66 10.13 8.93 -5.07
CA ALA A 66 11.51 8.80 -5.50
C ALA A 66 11.64 8.33 -6.95
N THR A 67 10.80 7.39 -7.38
CA THR A 67 10.76 6.92 -8.77
C THR A 67 10.24 8.00 -9.73
N ALA A 68 9.21 8.75 -9.34
CA ALA A 68 8.70 9.87 -10.14
C ALA A 68 9.73 11.00 -10.30
N ASP A 69 10.51 11.26 -9.26
CA ASP A 69 11.59 12.26 -9.25
C ASP A 69 12.87 11.77 -9.99
N GLY A 70 12.86 10.57 -10.59
CA GLY A 70 14.01 9.99 -11.28
C GLY A 70 15.18 9.61 -10.35
N ARG A 71 14.97 9.59 -9.04
CA ARG A 71 15.98 9.14 -8.07
C ARG A 71 16.08 7.62 -8.12
N SER A 72 17.28 7.09 -7.87
CA SER A 72 17.48 5.66 -7.66
C SER A 72 16.68 5.21 -6.42
N ALA A 73 15.46 4.74 -6.65
CA ALA A 73 14.55 4.29 -5.62
C ALA A 73 14.74 2.78 -5.45
N ARG A 74 15.15 2.37 -4.24
CA ARG A 74 15.15 0.95 -3.86
C ARG A 74 13.72 0.54 -3.51
N HIS A 75 13.29 -0.63 -3.99
CA HIS A 75 11.94 -1.12 -3.74
C HIS A 75 11.72 -1.29 -2.23
N PRO A 76 10.61 -0.76 -1.66
CA PRO A 76 10.28 -0.98 -0.27
C PRO A 76 10.02 -2.48 -0.12
N GLY A 77 10.82 -3.21 0.65
CA GLY A 77 10.69 -4.66 0.78
C GLY A 77 11.77 -5.50 0.07
N ALA A 78 12.71 -4.86 -0.64
CA ALA A 78 13.90 -5.50 -1.25
C ALA A 78 15.22 -5.09 -0.59
#